data_AF-X1R4G0-F1
#
_entry.id   AF-X1R4G0-F1
#
_cell.length_a   1.000
_cell.length_b   1.000
_cell.length_c   1.000
_cell.angle_alpha   90.00
_cell.angle_beta   90.00
_cell.angle_gamma   90.00
#
_symmetry.space_group_name_H-M   'P 1'
#
loop_
_entity.id
_entity.type
_entity.pdbx_description
1 polymer ?
#
loop_
_entity_poly.entity_id
_entity_poly.type
_entity_poly.pdbx_seq_one_letter_code
_entity_poly.pdbx_strand_id
1 'polypeptide(L)'
;MRKLVLLSSLIMLVQVLFAQQGKVFDNLSMESEILGMERKYAVYLPPDYETSERSYPVLYLLHGSGDDQTGWIQFGEVLMIADRAIANGTATAMVIIMPDADTGKKGYFNDIISTACL
;
A
#
# COMPACT_ATOMS: atom_id res chain seq x y z
N MET A 1 43.54 -15.35 5.41
CA MET A 1 42.27 -16.08 5.21
C MET A 1 41.20 -15.74 6.26
N ARG A 2 41.47 -15.81 7.56
CA ARG A 2 40.50 -15.48 8.63
C ARG A 2 39.87 -14.08 8.54
N LYS A 3 40.67 -13.05 8.24
CA LYS A 3 40.18 -11.67 8.05
C LYS A 3 39.28 -11.50 6.82
N LEU A 4 39.52 -12.28 5.76
CA LEU A 4 38.72 -12.23 4.53
C LEU A 4 37.35 -12.87 4.76
N VAL A 5 37.31 -13.99 5.49
CA VAL A 5 36.06 -14.67 5.88
C VAL A 5 35.24 -13.81 6.84
N LEU A 6 35.88 -13.10 7.79
CA LEU A 6 35.21 -12.16 8.68
C LEU A 6 34.63 -10.95 7.93
N LEU A 7 35.36 -10.44 6.92
CA LEU A 7 34.88 -9.32 6.11
C LEU A 7 33.70 -9.73 5.21
N SER A 8 33.74 -10.92 4.59
CA SER A 8 32.65 -11.42 3.76
C SER A 8 31.39 -11.72 4.58
N SER A 9 31.54 -12.28 5.78
CA SER A 9 30.40 -12.55 6.68
C SER A 9 29.78 -11.26 7.24
N LEU A 10 30.59 -10.22 7.52
CA LEU A 10 30.07 -8.91 7.91
C LEU A 10 29.29 -8.23 6.77
N ILE A 11 29.78 -8.32 5.52
CA ILE A 11 29.06 -7.79 4.34
C ILE A 11 27.73 -8.51 4.13
N MET A 12 27.69 -9.83 4.32
CA MET A 12 26.47 -10.62 4.17
C MET A 12 25.43 -10.30 5.26
N LEU A 13 25.87 -10.00 6.49
CA LEU A 13 24.98 -9.59 7.58
C LEU A 13 24.35 -8.20 7.32
N VAL A 14 25.10 -7.28 6.71
CA VAL A 14 24.62 -5.94 6.35
C VAL A 14 23.53 -6.00 5.27
N GLN A 15 23.63 -6.92 4.31
CA GLN A 15 22.63 -7.09 3.24
C GLN A 15 21.25 -7.50 3.79
N VAL A 16 21.20 -8.27 4.88
CA VAL A 16 19.95 -8.71 5.51
C VAL A 16 19.21 -7.55 6.21
N LEU A 17 19.94 -6.54 6.70
CA LEU A 17 19.34 -5.39 7.39
C LEU A 17 18.61 -4.44 6.43
N PHE A 18 18.96 -4.40 5.15
CA PHE A 18 18.27 -3.61 4.14
C PHE A 18 16.95 -4.24 3.65
N ALA A 19 16.69 -5.51 3.97
CA ALA A 19 15.47 -6.21 3.56
C ALA A 19 14.25 -5.93 4.45
N GLN A 20 14.34 -4.98 5.40
CA GLN A 20 13.30 -4.70 6.39
C GLN A 20 12.40 -3.49 6.09
N GLN A 21 12.45 -2.94 4.86
CA GLN A 21 11.59 -1.81 4.50
C GLN A 21 10.39 -2.26 3.65
N GLY A 22 9.22 -1.69 3.91
CA GLY A 22 8.03 -1.89 3.10
C GLY A 22 8.19 -1.29 1.70
N LYS A 23 7.26 -1.61 0.81
CA LYS A 23 7.24 -1.09 -0.56
C LYS A 23 5.92 -0.43 -0.85
N VAL A 24 5.94 0.67 -1.59
CA VAL A 24 4.74 1.31 -2.14
C VAL A 24 4.79 1.23 -3.66
N PHE A 25 3.71 0.76 -4.26
CA PHE A 25 3.45 0.79 -5.68
C PHE A 25 2.30 1.76 -5.93
N ASP A 26 2.47 2.68 -6.86
CA ASP A 26 1.45 3.65 -7.26
C ASP A 26 1.07 3.48 -8.74
N ASN A 27 0.07 4.26 -9.18
CA ASN A 27 -0.41 4.29 -10.56
C ASN A 27 -0.76 2.90 -11.14
N LEU A 28 -1.17 1.97 -10.27
CA LEU A 28 -1.77 0.71 -10.68
C LEU A 28 -3.20 0.99 -11.12
N SER A 29 -3.72 0.19 -12.05
CA SER A 29 -5.09 0.36 -12.55
C SER A 29 -5.83 -0.97 -12.71
N MET A 30 -7.16 -0.90 -12.61
CA MET A 30 -8.07 -2.00 -12.88
C MET A 30 -9.36 -1.48 -13.52
N GLU A 31 -9.96 -2.27 -14.41
CA GLU A 31 -11.30 -1.96 -14.92
C GLU A 31 -12.36 -2.29 -13.86
N SER A 32 -13.25 -1.34 -13.58
CA SER A 32 -14.39 -1.56 -12.67
C SER A 32 -15.64 -1.89 -13.46
N GLU A 33 -16.13 -3.12 -13.34
CA GLU A 33 -17.39 -3.54 -13.98
C GLU A 33 -18.59 -2.73 -13.47
N ILE A 34 -18.62 -2.45 -12.16
CA ILE A 34 -19.74 -1.73 -11.52
C ILE A 34 -19.79 -0.27 -11.96
N LEU A 35 -18.62 0.36 -12.13
CA LEU A 35 -18.53 1.78 -12.52
C LEU A 35 -18.37 1.98 -14.03
N GLY A 36 -18.10 0.91 -14.79
CA GLY A 36 -17.85 0.96 -16.23
C GLY A 36 -16.64 1.81 -16.62
N MET A 37 -15.62 1.89 -15.75
CA MET A 37 -14.44 2.74 -15.96
C MET A 37 -13.19 2.25 -15.21
N GLU A 38 -12.01 2.58 -15.73
CA GLU A 38 -10.72 2.29 -15.10
C GLU A 38 -10.57 3.01 -13.76
N ARG A 39 -10.18 2.30 -12.70
CA ARG A 39 -9.88 2.83 -11.36
C ARG A 39 -8.39 2.70 -11.06
N LYS A 40 -7.79 3.80 -10.60
CA LYS A 40 -6.41 3.80 -10.11
C LYS A 40 -6.35 3.43 -8.64
N TYR A 41 -5.23 2.84 -8.25
CA TYR A 41 -4.95 2.55 -6.85
C TYR A 41 -3.44 2.51 -6.60
N ALA A 42 -3.09 2.62 -5.33
CA ALA A 42 -1.76 2.35 -4.82
C ALA A 42 -1.80 1.24 -3.76
N VAL A 43 -0.66 0.60 -3.56
CA VAL A 43 -0.51 -0.53 -2.64
C VAL A 43 0.77 -0.37 -1.82
N TYR A 44 0.63 -0.44 -0.50
CA TYR A 44 1.75 -0.70 0.39
C TYR A 44 1.84 -2.20 0.71
N LEU A 45 3.03 -2.77 0.57
CA LEU A 45 3.37 -4.12 1.00
C LEU A 45 4.32 -4.06 2.21
N PRO A 46 4.05 -4.86 3.26
CA PRO A 46 4.91 -4.90 4.43
C PRO A 46 6.29 -5.48 4.10
N PRO A 47 7.33 -5.19 4.91
CA PRO A 47 8.71 -5.59 4.61
C PRO A 47 8.93 -7.06 4.26
N ASP A 48 8.22 -7.97 4.92
CA ASP A 48 8.42 -9.42 4.77
C ASP A 48 7.58 -10.04 3.64
N TYR A 49 6.74 -9.26 2.95
CA TYR A 49 5.72 -9.75 2.01
C TYR A 49 6.25 -10.72 0.94
N GLU A 50 7.41 -10.42 0.35
CA GLU A 50 8.00 -11.23 -0.74
C GLU A 50 8.70 -12.51 -0.26
N THR A 51 8.96 -12.60 1.04
CA THR A 51 9.80 -13.66 1.63
C THR A 51 9.04 -14.56 2.59
N SER A 52 7.85 -14.13 3.01
CA SER A 52 6.99 -14.84 3.93
C SER A 52 5.88 -15.58 3.19
N GLU A 53 5.52 -16.78 3.67
CA GLU A 53 4.37 -17.53 3.15
C GLU A 53 3.07 -17.21 3.91
N ARG A 54 3.10 -16.24 4.83
CA ARG A 54 1.92 -15.88 5.64
C ARG A 54 0.88 -15.13 4.82
N SER A 55 -0.38 -15.24 5.23
CA SER A 55 -1.43 -14.31 4.79
C SER A 55 -1.36 -13.00 5.60
N TYR A 56 -1.69 -11.90 4.94
CA TYR A 56 -1.72 -10.57 5.52
C TYR A 56 -3.16 -10.03 5.56
N PRO A 57 -3.59 -9.37 6.66
CA PRO A 57 -4.80 -8.58 6.63
C PRO A 57 -4.64 -7.42 5.64
N VAL A 58 -5.77 -6.96 5.09
CA VAL A 58 -5.81 -5.86 4.12
C VAL A 58 -6.56 -4.68 4.72
N LEU A 59 -5.93 -3.51 4.71
CA LEU A 59 -6.54 -2.23 5.06
C LEU A 59 -6.85 -1.45 3.78
N TYR A 60 -8.12 -1.11 3.56
CA TYR A 60 -8.51 -0.16 2.52
C TYR A 60 -8.53 1.24 3.12
N LEU A 61 -7.60 2.09 2.69
CA LEU A 61 -7.37 3.42 3.25
C LEU A 61 -7.82 4.49 2.24
N LEU A 62 -8.99 5.08 2.49
CA LEU A 62 -9.60 6.07 1.60
C LEU A 62 -9.04 7.48 1.85
N HIS A 63 -8.94 8.26 0.78
CA HIS A 63 -8.55 9.67 0.83
C HIS A 63 -9.75 10.60 1.05
N GLY A 64 -9.46 11.89 1.29
CA GLY A 64 -10.47 12.94 1.40
C GLY A 64 -10.93 13.47 0.04
N SER A 65 -11.94 14.36 0.04
CA SER A 65 -12.40 14.99 -1.20
C SER A 65 -11.32 15.87 -1.84
N GLY A 66 -11.12 15.72 -3.15
CA GLY A 66 -10.15 16.52 -3.92
C GLY A 66 -8.74 15.93 -3.98
N ASP A 67 -8.56 14.74 -3.42
CA ASP A 67 -7.34 13.94 -3.49
C ASP A 67 -7.59 12.68 -4.36
N ASP A 68 -6.56 11.88 -4.59
CA ASP A 68 -6.61 10.62 -5.33
C ASP A 68 -5.82 9.49 -4.61
N GLN A 69 -5.51 8.39 -5.31
CA GLN A 69 -4.74 7.27 -4.75
C GLN A 69 -3.35 7.68 -4.18
N THR A 70 -2.82 8.82 -4.58
CA THR A 70 -1.49 9.29 -4.17
C THR A 70 -1.49 10.07 -2.86
N GLY A 71 -2.65 10.50 -2.36
CA GLY A 71 -2.77 11.36 -1.18
C GLY A 71 -2.05 10.86 0.07
N TRP A 72 -2.25 9.57 0.38
CA TRP A 72 -1.61 8.93 1.53
C TRP A 72 -0.11 8.67 1.33
N ILE A 73 0.37 8.67 0.08
CA ILE A 73 1.80 8.58 -0.22
C ILE A 73 2.45 9.94 -0.06
N GLN A 74 1.88 10.98 -0.66
CA GLN A 74 2.49 12.31 -0.74
C GLN A 74 2.35 13.11 0.56
N PHE A 75 1.17 13.06 1.18
CA PHE A 75 0.85 13.87 2.36
C PHE A 75 0.68 13.03 3.62
N GLY A 76 0.31 11.76 3.45
CA GLY A 76 0.08 10.84 4.55
C GLY A 76 1.31 10.06 5.02
N GLU A 77 2.42 10.08 4.26
CA GLU A 77 3.67 9.37 4.60
C GLU A 77 3.45 7.88 4.93
N VAL A 78 2.53 7.22 4.22
CA VAL A 78 2.04 5.87 4.55
C VAL A 78 3.17 4.84 4.71
N LEU A 79 4.22 4.91 3.89
CA LEU A 79 5.38 4.02 3.96
C LEU A 79 6.07 4.14 5.31
N MET A 80 6.45 5.35 5.71
CA MET A 80 7.18 5.59 6.95
C MET A 80 6.34 5.23 8.18
N ILE A 81 5.05 5.59 8.17
CA ILE A 81 4.16 5.34 9.32
C ILE A 81 3.89 3.84 9.48
N ALA A 82 3.56 3.15 8.39
CA ALA A 82 3.29 1.71 8.42
C ALA A 82 4.52 0.92 8.86
N ASP A 83 5.69 1.19 8.26
CA ASP A 83 6.95 0.52 8.63
C ASP A 83 7.29 0.75 10.10
N ARG A 84 7.18 1.99 10.60
CA ARG A 84 7.45 2.30 12.00
C ARG A 84 6.48 1.62 12.95
N ALA A 85 5.19 1.61 12.61
CA ALA A 85 4.17 0.99 13.45
C ALA A 85 4.34 -0.54 13.53
N ILE A 86 4.72 -1.16 12.41
CA ILE A 86 5.01 -2.60 12.33
C ILE A 86 6.30 -2.92 13.11
N ALA A 87 7.38 -2.16 12.90
CA ALA A 87 8.65 -2.36 13.59
C ALA A 87 8.54 -2.18 15.10
N ASN A 88 7.71 -1.23 15.56
CA ASN A 88 7.46 -1.00 16.98
C ASN A 88 6.45 -2.01 17.58
N GLY A 89 5.85 -2.88 16.77
CA GLY A 89 4.83 -3.83 17.22
C GLY A 89 3.49 -3.20 17.61
N THR A 90 3.27 -1.92 17.28
CA THR A 90 2.00 -1.21 17.55
C THR A 90 0.95 -1.49 16.49
N ALA A 91 1.35 -2.03 15.34
CA ALA A 91 0.48 -2.53 14.29
C ALA A 91 0.98 -3.90 13.80
N THR A 92 0.06 -4.77 13.38
CA THR A 92 0.42 -6.01 12.69
C THR A 92 0.86 -5.71 11.25
N ALA A 93 1.77 -6.50 10.70
CA ALA A 93 2.11 -6.42 9.27
C ALA A 93 0.85 -6.64 8.42
N MET A 94 0.58 -5.73 7.49
CA MET A 94 -0.64 -5.70 6.67
C MET A 94 -0.36 -5.11 5.29
N VAL A 95 -1.19 -5.47 4.32
CA VAL A 95 -1.25 -4.81 3.01
C VAL A 95 -2.19 -3.61 3.12
N ILE A 96 -1.80 -2.46 2.57
CA ILE A 96 -2.66 -1.27 2.56
C ILE A 96 -2.99 -0.91 1.11
N ILE A 97 -4.27 -0.92 0.76
CA ILE A 97 -4.78 -0.53 -0.55
C ILE A 97 -5.33 0.88 -0.45
N MET A 98 -4.87 1.77 -1.34
CA MET A 98 -5.28 3.17 -1.40
C MET A 98 -5.91 3.41 -2.78
N PRO A 99 -7.23 3.20 -2.94
CA PRO A 99 -7.91 3.40 -4.21
C PRO A 99 -8.22 4.88 -4.46
N ASP A 100 -8.24 5.28 -5.73
CA ASP A 100 -8.88 6.53 -6.17
C ASP A 100 -10.40 6.34 -6.18
N ALA A 101 -11.07 7.11 -5.33
CA ALA A 101 -12.52 7.10 -5.18
C ALA A 101 -13.24 8.17 -6.01
N ASP A 102 -12.52 9.00 -6.79
CA ASP A 102 -13.16 10.00 -7.63
C ASP A 102 -13.85 9.37 -8.85
N THR A 103 -15.18 9.44 -8.87
CA THR A 103 -16.03 8.94 -9.96
C THR A 103 -16.48 10.05 -10.91
N GLY A 104 -15.93 11.27 -10.77
CA GLY A 104 -16.39 12.47 -11.48
C GLY A 104 -17.73 13.01 -10.99
N LYS A 105 -18.39 12.30 -10.07
CA LYS A 105 -19.61 12.73 -9.36
C LYS A 105 -19.28 12.91 -7.88
N LYS A 106 -19.47 14.13 -7.38
CA LYS A 106 -19.24 14.42 -5.95
C LYS A 106 -20.50 14.11 -5.14
N GLY A 107 -20.45 13.05 -4.34
CA GLY A 107 -21.52 12.68 -3.41
C GLY A 107 -22.58 11.76 -4.01
N TYR A 108 -23.51 11.32 -3.16
CA TYR A 108 -24.63 10.48 -3.54
C TYR A 108 -25.86 11.37 -3.76
N PHE A 109 -26.21 11.60 -5.02
CA PHE A 109 -27.49 12.22 -5.37
C PHE A 109 -28.41 11.12 -5.88
N ASN A 110 -29.50 10.88 -5.16
CA ASN A 110 -30.61 10.11 -5.69
C ASN A 110 -31.25 10.91 -6.83
N ASP A 111 -30.82 10.65 -8.05
CA ASP A 111 -31.54 11.14 -9.22
C ASP A 111 -32.82 10.32 -9.37
N ILE A 112 -33.95 10.99 -9.69
CA ILE A 112 -35.28 10.37 -9.85
C ILE A 112 -35.30 9.29 -10.97
N ILE A 113 -34.22 9.21 -11.75
CA ILE A 113 -34.01 8.26 -12.86
C ILE A 113 -32.88 7.25 -12.56
N SER A 114 -32.38 7.16 -11.31
CA SER A 114 -31.30 6.25 -10.97
C SER A 114 -31.75 4.79 -10.87
N THR A 115 -31.89 4.13 -12.01
CA THR A 115 -31.93 2.66 -12.14
C THR A 115 -30.50 2.11 -12.26
N ALA A 116 -29.57 2.59 -11.45
CA ALA A 116 -28.19 2.10 -11.43
C ALA A 116 -27.87 1.52 -10.06
N CYS A 117 -27.66 0.21 -10.07
CA CYS A 117 -27.06 -0.64 -9.04
C CYS A 117 -27.93 -1.05 -7.84
N LEU A 118 -28.84 -1.99 -8.10
CA LEU A 118 -28.97 -3.24 -7.34
C LEU A 118 -28.98 -4.42 -8.32
#